data_AF-A0A368H0R2-F1
#
_entry.id   AF-A0A368H0R2-F1
#
_cell.length_a   1.000
_cell.length_b   1.000
_cell.length_c   1.000
_cell.angle_alpha   90.00
_cell.angle_beta   90.00
_cell.angle_gamma   90.00
#
_symmetry.space_group_name_H-M   'P 1'
#
loop_
_entity.id
_entity.type
_entity.pdbx_description
1 polymer ?
#
loop_
_entity_poly.entity_id
_entity_poly.type
_entity_poly.pdbx_seq_one_letter_code
_entity_poly.pdbx_strand_id
1 'polypeptide(L)'
;MSETEEHGRPDFEEPRLEVEGFVVDYIAWRIKQGRSEWFEQPELPFGTQPEHEMMRRVAYIFECRHRTELNEFADDLLENENLSFSRYCEIVDEFGRTADEMENGMSYGRLVGLISFGGLVAARLYSRNLRREVQQLATYTAKFIDKRIRLTWVEDERSWKNFMTIAADIIRRDMAQREAAERRRSSRRWSLIGIGAAALVGVGAIIGTRVLLGAK
;
A
#
# COMPACT_ATOMS: atom_id res chain seq x y z
N MET A 1 -32.90 -33.09 -14.33
CA MET A 1 -32.86 -32.59 -12.94
C MET A 1 -31.44 -32.81 -12.45
N SER A 2 -30.61 -31.78 -12.50
CA SER A 2 -29.24 -31.84 -12.00
C SER A 2 -28.82 -30.44 -11.54
N GLU A 3 -28.60 -30.35 -10.22
CA GLU A 3 -27.71 -29.43 -9.52
C GLU A 3 -27.86 -27.94 -9.88
N THR A 4 -28.82 -27.30 -9.23
CA THR A 4 -28.98 -25.83 -9.24
C THR A 4 -29.23 -25.36 -7.81
N GLU A 5 -28.30 -25.66 -6.90
CA GLU A 5 -28.29 -25.20 -5.50
C GLU A 5 -26.80 -25.07 -5.15
N GLU A 6 -26.19 -23.96 -4.74
CA GLU A 6 -26.66 -22.78 -4.03
C GLU A 6 -25.57 -21.70 -4.27
N HIS A 7 -25.76 -20.76 -5.20
CA HIS A 7 -24.87 -19.59 -5.26
C HIS A 7 -25.22 -18.71 -4.07
N GLY A 8 -24.55 -18.98 -2.93
CA GLY A 8 -24.62 -18.13 -1.75
C GLY A 8 -24.40 -16.67 -2.15
N ARG A 9 -25.15 -15.78 -1.50
CA ARG A 9 -25.07 -14.33 -1.73
C ARG A 9 -23.59 -13.89 -1.81
N PRO A 10 -23.17 -13.10 -2.82
CA PRO A 10 -21.79 -12.68 -2.93
C PRO A 10 -21.31 -11.98 -1.66
N ASP A 11 -20.08 -12.26 -1.22
CA ASP A 11 -19.57 -11.77 0.07
C ASP A 11 -19.45 -10.25 0.15
N PHE A 12 -19.26 -9.57 -1.00
CA PHE A 12 -19.29 -8.11 -1.09
C PHE A 12 -20.67 -7.49 -0.86
N GLU A 13 -21.72 -8.29 -0.73
CA GLU A 13 -23.05 -7.84 -0.30
C GLU A 13 -23.31 -8.03 1.20
N GLU A 14 -22.37 -8.62 1.94
CA GLU A 14 -22.45 -8.68 3.40
C GLU A 14 -22.26 -7.27 3.99
N PRO A 15 -23.14 -6.79 4.89
CA PRO A 15 -23.04 -5.43 5.44
C PRO A 15 -21.71 -5.11 6.11
N ARG A 16 -21.05 -6.10 6.73
CA ARG A 16 -19.73 -5.92 7.36
C ARG A 16 -18.59 -5.70 6.35
N LEU A 17 -18.81 -6.04 5.07
CA LEU A 17 -17.85 -5.97 3.97
C LEU A 17 -18.21 -4.89 2.95
N GLU A 18 -19.07 -3.95 3.32
CA GLU A 18 -19.34 -2.78 2.49
C GLU A 18 -18.06 -1.98 2.24
N VAL A 19 -17.88 -1.57 0.99
CA VAL A 19 -16.67 -0.87 0.51
C VAL A 19 -16.39 0.41 1.31
N GLU A 20 -17.43 1.10 1.76
CA GLU A 20 -17.30 2.29 2.60
C GLU A 20 -16.48 2.00 3.86
N GLY A 21 -16.68 0.84 4.49
CA GLY A 21 -15.92 0.41 5.65
C GLY A 21 -14.43 0.30 5.36
N PHE A 22 -14.05 -0.30 4.23
CA PHE A 22 -12.64 -0.40 3.79
C PHE A 22 -11.99 0.96 3.54
N VAL A 23 -12.72 1.87 2.88
CA VAL A 23 -12.20 3.20 2.52
C VAL A 23 -12.03 4.06 3.77
N VAL A 24 -13.04 4.11 4.63
CA VAL A 24 -13.02 4.88 5.88
C VAL A 24 -11.92 4.36 6.80
N ASP A 25 -11.84 3.05 6.99
CA ASP A 25 -10.83 2.40 7.82
C ASP A 25 -9.41 2.70 7.33
N TYR A 26 -9.16 2.56 6.02
CA TYR A 26 -7.84 2.82 5.43
C TYR A 26 -7.45 4.30 5.51
N ILE A 27 -8.36 5.23 5.20
CA ILE A 27 -8.08 6.67 5.28
C ILE A 27 -7.73 7.06 6.71
N ALA A 28 -8.51 6.62 7.70
CA ALA A 28 -8.23 6.89 9.11
C ALA A 28 -6.86 6.35 9.53
N TRP A 29 -6.55 5.10 9.15
CA TRP A 29 -5.25 4.49 9.42
C TRP A 29 -4.10 5.26 8.75
N ARG A 30 -4.29 5.71 7.50
CA ARG A 30 -3.26 6.39 6.71
C ARG A 30 -2.99 7.82 7.18
N ILE A 31 -4.03 8.54 7.62
CA ILE A 31 -3.91 9.84 8.30
C ILE A 31 -3.12 9.67 9.61
N LYS A 32 -3.40 8.60 10.37
CA LYS A 32 -2.66 8.25 11.60
C LYS A 32 -1.16 8.02 11.37
N GLN A 33 -0.77 7.45 10.24
CA GLN A 33 0.66 7.34 9.86
C GLN A 33 1.32 8.72 9.68
N GLY A 34 0.55 9.75 9.34
CA GLY A 34 0.98 11.15 9.28
C GLY A 34 0.98 11.89 10.62
N ARG A 35 0.85 11.17 11.75
CA ARG A 35 0.76 11.74 13.11
C ARG A 35 -0.44 12.67 13.31
N SER A 36 -1.51 12.47 12.55
CA SER A 36 -2.78 13.16 12.67
C SER A 36 -3.89 12.16 12.99
N GLU A 37 -4.98 12.58 13.62
CA GLU A 37 -6.13 11.71 13.91
C GLU A 37 -7.35 12.27 13.22
N TRP A 38 -8.08 11.48 12.42
CA TRP A 38 -9.29 11.89 11.71
C TRP A 38 -10.49 11.87 12.67
N PHE A 39 -10.76 13.00 13.32
CA PHE A 39 -11.82 13.09 14.34
C PHE A 39 -13.23 13.01 13.75
N GLU A 40 -13.38 13.39 12.49
CA GLU A 40 -14.65 13.33 11.77
C GLU A 40 -14.84 12.02 11.00
N GLN A 41 -14.10 10.98 11.37
CA GLN A 41 -14.22 9.65 10.78
C GLN A 41 -15.66 9.11 11.00
N PRO A 42 -16.34 8.63 9.94
CA PRO A 42 -17.60 7.91 10.09
C PRO A 42 -17.45 6.67 10.98
N GLU A 43 -18.48 6.38 11.77
CA GLU A 43 -18.51 5.16 12.58
C GLU A 43 -18.49 3.92 11.67
N LEU A 44 -17.71 2.91 12.06
CA LEU A 44 -17.74 1.59 11.44
C LEU A 44 -18.78 0.74 12.19
N PRO A 45 -19.96 0.44 11.61
CA PRO A 45 -21.05 -0.21 12.35
C PRO A 45 -20.68 -1.58 12.95
N PHE A 46 -19.74 -2.27 12.30
CA PHE A 46 -19.24 -3.58 12.71
C PHE A 46 -17.83 -3.52 13.31
N GLY A 47 -17.26 -2.32 13.49
CA GLY A 47 -15.86 -2.12 13.86
C GLY A 47 -14.87 -2.51 12.76
N THR A 48 -13.57 -2.51 13.09
CA THR A 48 -12.51 -2.94 12.15
C THR A 48 -12.61 -4.44 11.90
N GLN A 49 -12.68 -4.83 10.62
CA GLN A 49 -12.69 -6.23 10.19
C GLN A 49 -11.28 -6.75 9.85
N PRO A 50 -11.02 -8.07 9.88
CA PRO A 50 -9.77 -8.66 9.40
C PRO A 50 -9.43 -8.27 7.94
N GLU A 51 -10.44 -8.13 7.09
CA GLU A 51 -10.30 -7.71 5.70
C GLU A 51 -9.80 -6.26 5.59
N HIS A 52 -10.20 -5.39 6.53
CA HIS A 52 -9.67 -4.02 6.61
C HIS A 52 -8.18 -4.03 6.96
N GLU A 53 -7.76 -4.84 7.92
CA GLU A 53 -6.35 -4.97 8.29
C GLU A 53 -5.50 -5.50 7.13
N MET A 54 -6.03 -6.48 6.40
CA MET A 54 -5.41 -6.98 5.18
C MET A 54 -5.25 -5.86 4.15
N MET A 55 -6.31 -5.09 3.91
CA MET A 55 -6.31 -3.95 2.99
C MET A 55 -5.24 -2.92 3.37
N ARG A 56 -5.13 -2.54 4.66
CA ARG A 56 -4.07 -1.63 5.14
C ARG A 56 -2.68 -2.08 4.71
N ARG A 57 -2.38 -3.37 4.87
CA ARG A 57 -1.06 -3.92 4.56
C ARG A 57 -0.78 -3.91 3.06
N VAL A 58 -1.70 -4.42 2.24
CA VAL A 58 -1.47 -4.49 0.78
C VAL A 58 -1.53 -3.14 0.10
N ALA A 59 -2.43 -2.24 0.52
CA ALA A 59 -2.50 -0.87 0.01
C ALA A 59 -1.24 -0.08 0.36
N TYR A 60 -0.70 -0.24 1.57
CA TYR A 60 0.57 0.42 1.91
C TYR A 60 1.78 -0.16 1.15
N ILE A 61 1.81 -1.48 0.90
CA ILE A 61 2.82 -2.10 0.02
C ILE A 61 2.70 -1.52 -1.39
N PHE A 62 1.48 -1.37 -1.91
CA PHE A 62 1.21 -0.74 -3.20
C PHE A 62 1.72 0.71 -3.21
N GLU A 63 1.39 1.51 -2.20
CA GLU A 63 1.85 2.91 -2.06
C GLU A 63 3.38 3.00 -2.11
N CYS A 64 4.08 2.11 -1.40
CA CYS A 64 5.54 2.09 -1.38
C CYS A 64 6.15 1.76 -2.75
N ARG A 65 5.51 0.88 -3.53
CA ARG A 65 6.00 0.43 -4.84
C ARG A 65 5.71 1.44 -5.95
N HIS A 66 4.55 2.09 -5.89
CA HIS A 66 4.06 3.04 -6.89
C HIS A 66 4.14 4.49 -6.41
N ARG A 67 5.09 4.79 -5.51
CA ARG A 67 5.14 6.08 -4.81
C ARG A 67 5.17 7.25 -5.80
N THR A 68 6.03 7.23 -6.80
CA THR A 68 6.18 8.35 -7.75
C THR A 68 4.87 8.64 -8.49
N GLU A 69 4.33 7.63 -9.19
CA GLU A 69 3.08 7.72 -9.96
C GLU A 69 1.91 8.21 -9.09
N LEU A 70 1.76 7.64 -7.88
CA LEU A 70 0.69 8.06 -6.96
C LEU A 70 0.82 9.50 -6.49
N ASN A 71 2.06 10.01 -6.33
CA ASN A 71 2.26 11.41 -5.94
C ASN A 71 1.98 12.35 -7.12
N GLU A 72 2.31 11.97 -8.35
CA GLU A 72 1.99 12.72 -9.57
C GLU A 72 0.46 12.85 -9.74
N PHE A 73 -0.29 11.73 -9.70
CA PHE A 73 -1.76 11.78 -9.73
C PHE A 73 -2.35 12.59 -8.57
N ALA A 74 -1.72 12.56 -7.40
CA ALA A 74 -2.18 13.32 -6.25
C ALA A 74 -1.89 14.82 -6.41
N ASP A 75 -0.83 15.20 -7.12
CA ASP A 75 -0.56 16.58 -7.47
C ASP A 75 -1.62 17.06 -8.48
N ASP A 76 -1.84 16.33 -9.58
CA ASP A 76 -2.85 16.64 -10.61
C ASP A 76 -4.27 16.77 -10.06
N LEU A 77 -4.66 15.92 -9.10
CA LEU A 77 -5.97 15.99 -8.46
C LEU A 77 -6.11 17.24 -7.59
N LEU A 78 -5.02 17.69 -6.97
CA LEU A 78 -4.99 18.79 -6.00
C LEU A 78 -4.59 20.14 -6.60
N GLU A 79 -4.27 20.21 -7.90
CA GLU A 79 -3.97 21.47 -8.60
C GLU A 79 -5.16 22.45 -8.60
N ASN A 80 -6.39 21.93 -8.63
CA ASN A 80 -7.60 22.75 -8.60
C ASN A 80 -8.18 22.83 -7.18
N GLU A 81 -8.56 24.03 -6.73
CA GLU A 81 -9.01 24.29 -5.34
C GLU A 81 -10.26 23.49 -4.93
N ASN A 82 -11.06 22.99 -5.87
CA ASN A 82 -12.31 22.28 -5.60
C ASN A 82 -12.26 20.81 -6.05
N LEU A 83 -12.34 19.89 -5.08
CA LEU A 83 -12.48 18.46 -5.31
C LEU A 83 -13.92 18.12 -5.75
N SER A 84 -14.14 17.98 -7.06
CA SER A 84 -15.41 17.49 -7.62
C SER A 84 -15.38 15.99 -7.90
N PHE A 85 -16.55 15.34 -7.92
CA PHE A 85 -16.64 13.92 -8.29
C PHE A 85 -16.20 13.66 -9.74
N SER A 86 -16.49 14.57 -10.67
CA SER A 86 -16.04 14.47 -12.07
C SER A 86 -14.52 14.45 -12.15
N ARG A 87 -13.86 15.40 -11.49
CA ARG A 87 -12.40 15.48 -11.47
C ARG A 87 -11.77 14.26 -10.82
N TYR A 88 -12.38 13.75 -9.74
CA TYR A 88 -11.96 12.50 -9.13
C TYR A 88 -12.01 11.36 -10.16
N CYS A 89 -13.16 11.16 -10.82
CA CYS A 89 -13.33 10.12 -11.83
C CYS A 89 -12.32 10.22 -12.97
N GLU A 90 -12.06 11.42 -13.50
CA GLU A 90 -11.06 11.65 -14.57
C GLU A 90 -9.69 11.10 -14.18
N ILE A 91 -9.20 11.41 -12.97
CA ILE A 91 -7.91 10.93 -12.47
C ILE A 91 -7.94 9.42 -12.20
N VAL A 92 -8.97 8.95 -11.50
CA VAL A 92 -9.00 7.54 -11.07
C VAL A 92 -9.41 6.56 -12.16
N ASP A 93 -9.91 7.04 -13.28
CA ASP A 93 -10.20 6.22 -14.44
C ASP A 93 -8.91 5.67 -15.06
N GLU A 94 -7.83 6.44 -15.05
CA GLU A 94 -6.51 6.04 -15.56
C GLU A 94 -5.81 4.96 -14.71
N PHE A 95 -6.26 4.73 -13.47
CA PHE A 95 -5.66 3.75 -12.57
C PHE A 95 -5.79 2.32 -13.07
N GLY A 96 -4.66 1.66 -13.31
CA GLY A 96 -4.56 0.20 -13.37
C GLY A 96 -5.42 -0.46 -14.45
N ARG A 97 -5.80 0.27 -15.51
CA ARG A 97 -6.39 -0.35 -16.71
C ARG A 97 -5.33 -1.23 -17.37
N THR A 98 -5.53 -2.54 -17.33
CA THR A 98 -4.81 -3.44 -18.24
C THR A 98 -5.59 -3.52 -19.56
N ALA A 99 -4.91 -3.72 -20.68
CA ALA A 99 -5.53 -3.65 -22.02
C ALA A 99 -6.68 -4.65 -22.24
N ASP A 100 -6.75 -5.69 -21.39
CA ASP A 100 -7.75 -6.77 -21.45
C ASP A 100 -8.86 -6.63 -20.39
N GLU A 101 -8.81 -5.63 -19.50
CA GLU A 101 -9.87 -5.37 -18.52
C GLU A 101 -11.01 -4.57 -19.15
N MET A 102 -12.26 -4.97 -18.88
CA MET A 102 -13.43 -4.16 -19.22
C MET A 102 -13.22 -2.73 -18.74
N GLU A 103 -13.65 -1.74 -19.53
CA GLU A 103 -13.48 -0.31 -19.22
C GLU A 103 -13.98 0.08 -17.81
N ASN A 104 -14.94 -0.69 -17.29
CA ASN A 104 -15.57 -0.53 -15.97
C ASN A 104 -15.17 -1.61 -14.94
N GLY A 105 -14.15 -2.42 -15.21
CA GLY A 105 -13.68 -3.50 -14.35
C GLY A 105 -13.16 -3.05 -12.99
N MET A 106 -13.34 -3.89 -11.97
CA MET A 106 -12.69 -3.73 -10.66
C MET A 106 -11.81 -4.93 -10.33
N SER A 107 -10.59 -4.97 -10.86
CA SER A 107 -9.59 -5.93 -10.43
C SER A 107 -9.12 -5.66 -8.99
N TYR A 108 -8.55 -6.67 -8.32
CA TYR A 108 -7.96 -6.47 -6.98
C TYR A 108 -6.83 -5.44 -6.99
N GLY A 109 -6.03 -5.39 -8.08
CA GLY A 109 -4.99 -4.39 -8.24
C GLY A 109 -5.56 -2.98 -8.29
N ARG A 110 -6.61 -2.76 -9.09
CA ARG A 110 -7.30 -1.48 -9.18
C ARG A 110 -7.93 -1.09 -7.83
N LEU A 111 -8.62 -2.01 -7.17
CA LEU A 111 -9.19 -1.81 -5.83
C LEU A 111 -8.15 -1.31 -4.83
N VAL A 112 -7.02 -2.04 -4.72
CA VAL A 112 -5.94 -1.71 -3.79
C VAL A 112 -5.30 -0.37 -4.15
N GLY A 113 -5.08 -0.11 -5.43
CA GLY A 113 -4.53 1.16 -5.91
C GLY A 113 -5.41 2.35 -5.58
N LEU A 114 -6.73 2.24 -5.78
CA LEU A 114 -7.69 3.31 -5.48
C LEU A 114 -7.79 3.61 -3.99
N ILE A 115 -7.85 2.58 -3.13
CA ILE A 115 -7.86 2.77 -1.67
C ILE A 115 -6.53 3.37 -1.20
N SER A 116 -5.40 2.86 -1.71
CA SER A 116 -4.06 3.40 -1.45
C SER A 116 -3.98 4.89 -1.81
N PHE A 117 -4.42 5.25 -3.02
CA PHE A 117 -4.45 6.62 -3.51
C PHE A 117 -5.35 7.52 -2.66
N GLY A 118 -6.56 7.05 -2.33
CA GLY A 118 -7.49 7.76 -1.45
C GLY A 118 -6.86 8.08 -0.09
N GLY A 119 -6.18 7.13 0.54
CA GLY A 119 -5.46 7.38 1.79
C GLY A 119 -4.32 8.40 1.67
N LEU A 120 -3.55 8.34 0.58
CA LEU A 120 -2.46 9.30 0.31
C LEU A 120 -3.00 10.74 0.15
N VAL A 121 -4.02 10.93 -0.69
CA VAL A 121 -4.65 12.23 -0.93
C VAL A 121 -5.33 12.74 0.33
N ALA A 122 -6.05 11.87 1.05
CA ALA A 122 -6.69 12.23 2.32
C ALA A 122 -5.68 12.74 3.35
N ALA A 123 -4.52 12.08 3.50
CA ALA A 123 -3.47 12.54 4.40
C ALA A 123 -2.90 13.92 4.02
N ARG A 124 -2.80 14.22 2.71
CA ARG A 124 -2.36 15.54 2.20
C ARG A 124 -3.43 16.63 2.40
N LEU A 125 -4.70 16.32 2.18
CA LEU A 125 -5.81 17.24 2.42
C LEU A 125 -5.94 17.55 3.92
N TYR A 126 -5.85 16.52 4.76
CA TYR A 126 -5.97 16.65 6.20
C TYR A 126 -4.87 17.51 6.80
N SER A 127 -3.62 17.38 6.32
CA SER A 127 -2.50 18.23 6.76
C SER A 127 -2.64 19.70 6.34
N ARG A 128 -3.46 19.98 5.31
CA ARG A 128 -3.84 21.33 4.86
C ARG A 128 -5.15 21.83 5.51
N ASN A 129 -5.68 21.10 6.49
CA ASN A 129 -6.94 21.40 7.17
C ASN A 129 -8.20 21.39 6.28
N LEU A 130 -8.15 20.66 5.15
CA LEU A 130 -9.27 20.50 4.21
C LEU A 130 -10.16 19.31 4.63
N ARG A 131 -10.82 19.43 5.78
CA ARG A 131 -11.57 18.34 6.44
C ARG A 131 -12.78 17.87 5.64
N ARG A 132 -13.52 18.80 5.04
CA ARG A 132 -14.70 18.51 4.23
C ARG A 132 -14.33 17.72 2.98
N GLU A 133 -13.21 18.07 2.37
CA GLU A 133 -12.70 17.44 1.17
C GLU A 133 -12.26 15.99 1.45
N VAL A 134 -11.75 15.70 2.66
CA VAL A 134 -11.46 14.32 3.11
C VAL A 134 -12.73 13.47 3.19
N GLN A 135 -13.83 14.01 3.75
CA GLN A 135 -15.12 13.30 3.79
C GLN A 135 -15.69 13.05 2.39
N GLN A 136 -15.60 14.05 1.51
CA GLN A 136 -16.03 13.92 0.12
C GLN A 136 -15.19 12.88 -0.63
N LEU A 137 -13.87 12.91 -0.46
CA LEU A 137 -12.95 11.95 -1.05
C LEU A 137 -13.29 10.52 -0.62
N ALA A 138 -13.56 10.28 0.67
CA ALA A 138 -13.97 8.98 1.17
C ALA A 138 -15.26 8.50 0.49
N THR A 139 -16.26 9.38 0.40
CA THR A 139 -17.54 9.08 -0.27
C THR A 139 -17.36 8.76 -1.75
N TYR A 140 -16.57 9.57 -2.47
CA TYR A 140 -16.31 9.39 -3.90
C TYR A 140 -15.58 8.08 -4.17
N THR A 141 -14.54 7.78 -3.38
CA THR A 141 -13.76 6.55 -3.49
C THR A 141 -14.63 5.32 -3.24
N ALA A 142 -15.44 5.33 -2.17
CA ALA A 142 -16.34 4.22 -1.86
C ALA A 142 -17.37 3.98 -2.96
N LYS A 143 -18.05 5.02 -3.43
CA LYS A 143 -19.06 4.92 -4.50
C LYS A 143 -18.47 4.45 -5.83
N PHE A 144 -17.28 4.94 -6.17
CA PHE A 144 -16.61 4.57 -7.42
C PHE A 144 -16.23 3.09 -7.45
N ILE A 145 -15.74 2.57 -6.32
CA ILE A 145 -15.37 1.16 -6.16
C ILE A 145 -16.62 0.28 -6.08
N ASP A 146 -17.56 0.58 -5.18
CA ASP A 146 -18.77 -0.25 -4.96
C ASP A 146 -19.56 -0.47 -6.25
N LYS A 147 -19.77 0.59 -7.03
CA LYS A 147 -20.44 0.48 -8.33
C LYS A 147 -19.77 -0.54 -9.25
N ARG A 148 -18.44 -0.53 -9.34
CA ARG A 148 -17.71 -1.43 -10.26
C ARG A 148 -17.59 -2.85 -9.73
N ILE A 149 -17.47 -3.03 -8.40
CA ILE A 149 -17.56 -4.35 -7.77
C ILE A 149 -18.88 -5.01 -8.12
N ARG A 150 -20.01 -4.31 -7.91
CA ARG A 150 -21.35 -4.84 -8.21
C ARG A 150 -21.56 -5.18 -9.68
N LEU A 151 -20.87 -4.47 -10.57
CA LEU A 151 -20.97 -4.72 -12.01
C LEU A 151 -20.12 -5.90 -12.48
N THR A 152 -18.93 -6.13 -11.91
CA THR A 152 -17.96 -7.06 -12.54
C THR A 152 -17.53 -8.22 -11.67
N TRP A 153 -17.66 -8.18 -10.33
CA TRP A 153 -17.08 -9.23 -9.49
C TRP A 153 -17.74 -10.58 -9.64
N VAL A 154 -19.05 -10.62 -9.89
CA VAL A 154 -19.76 -11.90 -10.12
C VAL A 154 -19.27 -12.55 -11.41
N GLU A 155 -19.20 -11.79 -12.50
CA GLU A 155 -18.76 -12.28 -13.81
C GLU A 155 -17.28 -12.67 -13.82
N ASP A 156 -16.45 -11.94 -13.06
CA ASP A 156 -15.01 -12.20 -12.92
C ASP A 156 -14.67 -13.28 -11.87
N GLU A 157 -15.66 -13.91 -11.23
CA GLU A 157 -15.48 -14.87 -10.12
C GLU A 157 -14.62 -14.32 -8.95
N ARG A 158 -14.80 -13.02 -8.65
CA ARG A 158 -14.11 -12.30 -7.58
C ARG A 158 -14.94 -12.25 -6.30
N SER A 159 -14.23 -12.21 -5.17
CA SER A 159 -14.81 -12.16 -3.83
C SER A 159 -13.79 -11.63 -2.83
N TRP A 160 -14.25 -11.12 -1.69
CA TRP A 160 -13.37 -10.74 -0.59
C TRP A 160 -12.59 -11.95 -0.05
N LYS A 161 -13.18 -13.14 -0.03
CA LYS A 161 -12.50 -14.39 0.32
C LYS A 161 -11.30 -14.68 -0.60
N ASN A 162 -11.49 -14.52 -1.91
CA ASN A 162 -10.41 -14.69 -2.89
C ASN A 162 -9.35 -13.59 -2.74
N PHE A 163 -9.77 -12.34 -2.52
CA PHE A 163 -8.88 -11.22 -2.21
C PHE A 163 -7.97 -11.54 -1.02
N MET A 164 -8.51 -12.04 0.08
CA MET A 164 -7.74 -12.37 1.29
C MET A 164 -6.63 -13.39 1.02
N THR A 165 -6.92 -14.39 0.18
CA THR A 165 -5.93 -15.42 -0.21
C THR A 165 -4.78 -14.81 -1.01
N ILE A 166 -5.10 -13.98 -2.01
CA ILE A 166 -4.10 -13.33 -2.87
C ILE A 166 -3.30 -12.30 -2.08
N ALA A 167 -3.96 -11.49 -1.25
CA ALA A 167 -3.34 -10.47 -0.42
C ALA A 167 -2.33 -11.07 0.57
N ALA A 168 -2.66 -12.19 1.20
CA ALA A 168 -1.75 -12.91 2.09
C ALA A 168 -0.47 -13.35 1.36
N ASP A 169 -0.57 -13.80 0.11
CA ASP A 169 0.59 -14.18 -0.69
C ASP A 169 1.44 -12.98 -1.11
N ILE A 170 0.82 -11.86 -1.50
CA ILE A 170 1.53 -10.59 -1.78
C ILE A 170 2.36 -10.16 -0.58
N ILE A 171 1.77 -10.17 0.62
CA ILE A 171 2.45 -9.80 1.86
C ILE A 171 3.60 -10.75 2.16
N ARG A 172 3.40 -12.06 2.00
CA ARG A 172 4.46 -13.06 2.22
C ARG A 172 5.65 -12.82 1.29
N ARG A 173 5.38 -12.59 0.00
CA ARG A 173 6.41 -12.28 -1.00
C ARG A 173 7.13 -10.98 -0.69
N ASP A 174 6.41 -9.93 -0.28
CA ASP A 174 7.00 -8.64 0.09
C ASP A 174 7.94 -8.77 1.30
N MET A 175 7.53 -9.50 2.34
CA MET A 175 8.37 -9.78 3.51
C MET A 175 9.65 -10.54 3.11
N ALA A 176 9.53 -11.61 2.32
CA ALA A 176 10.68 -12.38 1.85
C ALA A 176 11.66 -11.52 1.01
N GLN A 177 11.14 -10.63 0.16
CA GLN A 177 11.95 -9.70 -0.63
C GLN A 177 12.69 -8.69 0.24
N ARG A 178 12.02 -8.13 1.27
CA ARG A 178 12.66 -7.20 2.22
C ARG A 178 13.76 -7.88 3.02
N GLU A 179 13.50 -9.07 3.55
CA GLU A 179 14.51 -9.85 4.28
C GLU A 179 15.73 -10.18 3.40
N ALA A 180 15.50 -10.59 2.14
CA ALA A 180 16.58 -10.85 1.20
C ALA A 180 17.41 -9.58 0.89
N ALA A 181 16.74 -8.44 0.71
CA ALA A 181 17.40 -7.16 0.50
C ALA A 181 18.21 -6.72 1.73
N GLU A 182 17.69 -6.92 2.94
CA GLU A 182 18.39 -6.63 4.20
C GLU A 182 19.59 -7.54 4.42
N ARG A 183 19.46 -8.85 4.19
CA ARG A 183 20.60 -9.79 4.24
C ARG A 183 21.68 -9.39 3.24
N ARG A 184 21.30 -8.98 2.02
CA ARG A 184 22.24 -8.49 1.00
C ARG A 184 22.93 -7.20 1.43
N ARG A 185 22.21 -6.25 2.03
CA ARG A 185 22.78 -4.99 2.56
C ARG A 185 23.71 -5.26 3.74
N SER A 186 23.32 -6.11 4.67
CA SER A 186 24.12 -6.50 5.85
C SER A 186 25.40 -7.21 5.41
N SER A 187 25.30 -8.19 4.51
CA SER A 187 26.46 -8.88 3.93
C SER A 187 27.43 -7.91 3.23
N ARG A 188 26.92 -6.97 2.43
CA ARG A 188 27.72 -5.91 1.81
C ARG A 188 28.39 -4.98 2.84
N ARG A 189 27.69 -4.65 3.92
CA ARG A 189 28.23 -3.82 5.00
C ARG A 189 29.39 -4.53 5.71
N TRP A 190 29.23 -5.81 6.01
CA TRP A 190 30.30 -6.63 6.61
C TRP A 190 31.48 -6.86 5.65
N SER A 191 31.24 -7.03 4.35
CA SER A 191 32.34 -7.11 3.37
C SER A 191 33.11 -5.79 3.24
N LEU A 192 32.44 -4.63 3.32
CA LEU A 192 33.11 -3.33 3.29
C LEU A 192 33.92 -3.05 4.57
N ILE A 193 33.40 -3.45 5.73
CA ILE A 193 34.15 -3.39 7.00
C ILE A 193 35.35 -4.34 6.96
N GLY A 194 35.23 -5.53 6.38
CA GLY A 194 36.34 -6.47 6.18
C GLY A 194 37.45 -5.92 5.28
N ILE A 195 37.10 -5.18 4.21
CA ILE A 195 38.06 -4.47 3.36
C ILE A 195 38.73 -3.31 4.12
N GLY A 196 37.98 -2.58 4.95
CA GLY A 196 38.51 -1.49 5.78
C GLY A 196 39.44 -1.96 6.91
N ALA A 197 39.15 -3.10 7.54
CA ALA A 197 40.00 -3.68 8.58
C ALA A 197 41.31 -4.26 8.00
N ALA A 198 41.27 -4.84 6.80
CA ALA A 198 42.47 -5.33 6.12
C ALA A 198 43.42 -4.20 5.67
N ALA A 199 42.90 -3.00 5.37
CA ALA A 199 43.70 -1.84 5.01
C ALA A 199 44.42 -1.17 6.21
N LEU A 200 43.94 -1.36 7.44
CA LEU A 200 44.52 -0.74 8.65
C LEU A 200 45.57 -1.61 9.37
N VAL A 201 45.71 -2.89 9.03
CA VAL A 201 46.74 -3.78 9.63
C VAL A 201 48.01 -3.90 8.76
N GLY A 202 48.08 -3.14 7.65
CA GLY A 202 49.08 -3.32 6.59
C GLY A 202 50.17 -2.26 6.49
N VAL A 203 50.58 -1.55 7.54
CA VAL A 203 51.86 -0.80 7.54
C VAL A 203 52.52 -0.88 8.91
N GLY A 204 53.52 -1.75 9.04
CA GLY A 204 54.33 -1.88 10.25
C GLY A 204 55.54 -2.78 10.04
N ALA A 205 56.14 -2.76 8.85
CA ALA A 205 57.40 -3.44 8.56
C ALA A 205 58.55 -2.41 8.51
N ILE A 206 59.47 -2.57 9.47
CA ILE A 206 60.93 -2.40 9.32
C ILE A 206 61.49 -0.96 9.22
N ILE A 207 62.03 -0.49 10.34
CA ILE A 207 63.29 0.28 10.47
C ILE A 207 63.86 -0.07 11.87
N GLY A 208 65.09 -0.48 12.13
CA GLY A 208 66.32 -0.67 11.38
C GLY A 208 67.44 -0.95 12.40
N THR A 209 68.39 -1.79 12.00
CA THR A 209 69.83 -1.74 12.35
C THR A 209 70.32 -1.98 13.80
N ARG A 210 71.12 -3.05 13.91
CA ARG A 210 72.24 -3.32 14.85
C ARG A 210 72.60 -2.25 15.90
N VAL A 211 72.76 -2.69 17.16
CA VAL A 211 73.92 -2.41 18.05
C VAL A 211 73.77 -3.21 19.36
N LEU A 212 74.78 -4.07 19.66
CA LEU A 212 75.36 -4.47 20.97
C LEU A 212 74.41 -4.96 22.10
N LEU A 213 74.60 -6.10 22.78
CA LEU A 213 75.80 -6.70 23.38
C LEU A 213 75.54 -8.18 23.72
N GLY A 214 76.60 -9.00 23.62
CA GLY A 214 76.62 -10.32 24.25
C GLY A 214 76.92 -10.27 25.74
N ALA A 215 76.71 -11.39 26.44
CA ALA A 215 77.42 -11.74 27.66
C ALA A 215 77.28 -13.24 27.96
N LYS A 216 78.45 -13.91 27.90
CA LYS A 216 78.90 -15.13 28.58
C LYS A 216 78.15 -16.45 28.39
#